data_AF-A0A925K7M5-F1
#
_entry.id   AF-A0A925K7M5-F1
#
_cell.length_a   1.000
_cell.length_b   1.000
_cell.length_c   1.000
_cell.angle_alpha   90.00
_cell.angle_beta   90.00
_cell.angle_gamma   90.00
#
_symmetry.space_group_name_H-M   'P 1'
#
loop_
_entity.id
_entity.type
_entity.pdbx_description
1 polymer ?
#
loop_
_entity_poly.entity_id
_entity_poly.type
_entity_poly.pdbx_seq_one_letter_code
_entity_poly.pdbx_strand_id
1 'polypeptide(L)'
;MEDKFTKYLQLSNRLIIILVSFVASLLLLLYGLRLAFGLLDRIPWFVYLFTLFIIMVPTILFIGVFLIYFSRTKKHPAPFVRYLSWSLFLVALIVWGYFLVTDMISFFRTASQEIGSYHSYSVIFLAGSVALIFIVGIIQALSTAKEKDWMEKRKERLQH
;
A
#
# COMPACT_ATOMS: atom_id res chain seq x y z
N MET A 1 -4.17 -38.35 6.79
CA MET A 1 -5.06 -37.21 7.09
C MET A 1 -4.31 -36.13 7.86
N GLU A 2 -3.22 -36.47 8.57
CA GLU A 2 -2.29 -35.54 9.24
C GLU A 2 -1.81 -34.36 8.38
N ASP A 3 -1.32 -34.58 7.16
CA ASP A 3 -0.60 -33.52 6.42
C ASP A 3 -1.45 -32.27 6.11
N LYS A 4 -2.74 -32.46 5.84
CA LYS A 4 -3.65 -31.33 5.61
C LYS A 4 -3.93 -30.57 6.91
N PHE A 5 -4.12 -31.29 8.01
CA PHE A 5 -4.39 -30.70 9.32
C PHE A 5 -3.19 -29.89 9.82
N THR A 6 -1.97 -30.43 9.74
CA THR A 6 -0.73 -29.73 10.09
C THR A 6 -0.55 -28.46 9.27
N LYS A 7 -0.87 -28.50 7.96
CA LYS A 7 -0.79 -27.33 7.08
C LYS A 7 -1.78 -26.23 7.47
N TYR A 8 -3.03 -26.58 7.78
CA TYR A 8 -4.03 -25.60 8.25
C TYR A 8 -3.69 -25.05 9.63
N LEU A 9 -3.13 -25.88 10.52
CA LEU A 9 -2.71 -25.46 11.85
C LEU A 9 -1.51 -24.50 11.78
N GLN A 10 -0.55 -24.74 10.89
CA GLN A 10 0.54 -23.80 10.62
C GLN A 10 0.05 -22.47 10.03
N LEU A 11 -0.89 -22.52 9.09
CA LEU A 11 -1.51 -21.32 8.51
C LEU A 11 -2.26 -20.51 9.58
N SER A 12 -3.08 -21.17 10.40
CA SER A 12 -3.81 -20.55 11.50
C SER A 12 -2.87 -19.91 12.52
N ASN A 13 -1.82 -20.64 12.94
CA ASN A 13 -0.86 -20.12 13.90
C ASN A 13 -0.09 -18.90 13.35
N ARG A 14 0.29 -18.93 12.06
CA ARG A 14 0.90 -17.76 11.40
C ARG A 14 -0.04 -16.56 11.38
N LEU A 15 -1.33 -16.77 11.07
CA LEU A 15 -2.33 -15.70 11.09
C LEU A 15 -2.53 -15.11 12.49
N ILE A 16 -2.58 -15.95 13.52
CA ILE A 16 -2.69 -15.51 14.92
C ILE A 16 -1.45 -14.72 15.33
N ILE A 17 -0.24 -15.21 15.01
CA ILE A 17 1.01 -14.50 15.34
C ILE A 17 1.07 -13.14 14.64
N ILE A 18 0.68 -13.07 13.36
CA ILE A 18 0.62 -11.81 12.62
C ILE A 18 -0.37 -10.85 13.29
N LEU A 19 -1.55 -11.34 13.67
CA LEU A 19 -2.57 -10.52 14.35
C LEU A 19 -2.06 -10.01 15.71
N VAL A 20 -1.47 -10.88 16.53
CA VAL A 20 -0.91 -10.51 17.83
C VAL A 20 0.25 -9.54 17.67
N SER A 21 1.14 -9.76 16.72
CA SER A 21 2.27 -8.87 16.43
C SER A 21 1.79 -7.50 15.92
N PHE A 22 0.74 -7.47 15.11
CA PHE A 22 0.10 -6.24 14.66
C PHE A 22 -0.49 -5.46 15.84
N VAL A 23 -1.26 -6.10 16.72
CA VAL A 23 -1.82 -5.48 17.93
C VAL A 23 -0.71 -5.00 18.87
N ALA A 24 0.32 -5.82 19.09
CA ALA A 24 1.44 -5.48 19.96
C ALA A 24 2.25 -4.28 19.42
N SER A 25 2.49 -4.22 18.11
CA SER A 25 3.17 -3.07 17.49
C SER A 25 2.35 -1.79 17.59
N LEU A 26 1.03 -1.86 17.44
CA LEU A 26 0.11 -0.76 17.71
C LEU A 26 0.21 -0.26 19.16
N LEU A 27 0.18 -1.18 20.13
CA LEU A 27 0.29 -0.83 21.55
C LEU A 27 1.66 -0.21 21.89
N LEU A 28 2.75 -0.76 21.34
CA LEU A 28 4.10 -0.22 21.50
C LEU A 28 4.23 1.18 20.91
N LEU A 29 3.67 1.39 19.72
CA LEU A 29 3.63 2.69 19.07
C LEU A 29 2.86 3.70 19.92
N LEU A 30 1.67 3.35 20.42
CA LEU A 30 0.88 4.21 21.30
C LEU A 30 1.58 4.51 22.63
N TYR A 31 2.25 3.51 23.22
CA TYR A 31 3.03 3.70 24.45
C TYR A 31 4.23 4.62 24.21
N GLY A 32 4.93 4.46 23.08
CA GLY A 32 6.00 5.36 22.66
C GLY A 32 5.50 6.80 22.48
N LEU A 33 4.33 6.96 21.85
CA LEU A 33 3.71 8.28 21.67
C LEU A 33 3.25 8.91 22.99
N ARG A 34 2.77 8.10 23.94
CA ARG A 34 2.45 8.55 25.31
C ARG A 34 3.67 9.13 25.99
N LEU A 35 4.80 8.41 25.95
CA LEU A 35 6.05 8.82 26.58
C LEU A 35 6.67 10.03 25.88
N ALA A 36 6.58 10.11 24.56
CA ALA A 36 7.23 11.17 23.78
C ALA A 36 6.50 12.52 23.83
N PHE A 37 5.17 12.54 23.94
CA PHE A 37 4.40 13.77 23.71
C PHE A 37 3.39 14.16 24.79
N GLY A 38 3.12 13.32 25.81
CA GLY A 38 2.18 13.68 26.91
C GLY A 38 0.74 13.99 26.47
N LEU A 39 0.38 13.68 25.22
CA LEU A 39 -0.86 14.10 24.54
C LEU A 39 -2.13 13.34 24.98
N LEU A 40 -1.99 12.34 25.85
CA LEU A 40 -3.07 11.42 26.25
C LEU A 40 -3.99 11.93 27.36
N ASP A 41 -3.71 13.10 27.95
CA ASP A 41 -4.53 13.62 29.06
C ASP A 41 -5.78 14.39 28.61
N ARG A 42 -5.89 14.76 27.31
CA ARG A 42 -6.95 15.67 26.83
C ARG A 42 -8.02 15.05 25.94
N ILE A 43 -7.72 13.93 25.27
CA ILE A 43 -8.64 13.28 24.31
C ILE A 43 -8.67 11.78 24.63
N PRO A 44 -9.84 11.12 24.58
CA PRO A 44 -9.93 9.68 24.78
C PRO A 44 -8.96 8.93 23.87
N TRP A 45 -8.15 8.05 24.45
CA TRP A 45 -7.12 7.28 23.74
C TRP A 45 -7.67 6.53 22.51
N PHE A 46 -8.93 6.11 22.56
CA PHE A 46 -9.63 5.45 21.45
C PHE A 46 -9.82 6.36 20.22
N VAL A 47 -10.13 7.64 20.44
CA VAL A 47 -10.28 8.62 19.35
C VAL A 47 -8.94 8.89 18.68
N TYR A 48 -7.86 8.97 19.48
CA TYR A 48 -6.49 9.05 18.96
C TYR A 48 -6.14 7.86 18.08
N LEU A 49 -6.41 6.65 18.55
CA LEU A 49 -6.16 5.41 17.80
C LEU A 49 -6.96 5.39 16.50
N PHE A 50 -8.23 5.77 16.56
CA PHE A 50 -9.12 5.82 15.40
C PHE A 50 -8.65 6.83 14.34
N THR A 51 -8.29 8.05 14.74
CA THR A 51 -7.79 9.07 13.79
C THR A 51 -6.45 8.67 13.20
N LEU A 52 -5.53 8.11 14.00
CA LEU A 52 -4.26 7.60 13.50
C LEU A 52 -4.47 6.45 12.51
N PHE A 53 -5.40 5.55 12.81
CA PHE A 53 -5.78 4.48 11.89
C PHE A 53 -6.29 5.06 10.56
N ILE A 54 -7.21 6.03 10.61
CA ILE A 54 -7.73 6.73 9.43
C ILE A 54 -6.59 7.32 8.59
N ILE A 55 -5.65 8.07 9.17
CA ILE A 55 -4.52 8.65 8.44
C ILE A 55 -3.63 7.57 7.78
N MET A 56 -3.47 6.44 8.45
CA MET A 56 -2.63 5.34 7.96
C MET A 56 -3.27 4.56 6.80
N VAL A 57 -4.61 4.40 6.77
CA VAL A 57 -5.31 3.59 5.77
C VAL A 57 -4.99 3.98 4.32
N PRO A 58 -5.21 5.23 3.86
CA PRO A 58 -4.97 5.59 2.47
C PRO A 58 -3.49 5.42 2.13
N THR A 59 -2.61 5.81 3.05
CA THR A 59 -1.16 5.72 2.85
C THR A 59 -0.71 4.27 2.66
N ILE A 60 -1.12 3.36 3.54
CA ILE A 60 -0.77 1.93 3.43
C ILE A 60 -1.34 1.34 2.13
N LEU A 61 -2.59 1.68 1.79
CA LEU A 61 -3.24 1.18 0.59
C LEU A 61 -2.49 1.62 -0.67
N PHE A 62 -2.24 2.92 -0.83
CA PHE A 62 -1.59 3.44 -2.04
C PHE A 62 -0.13 3.06 -2.12
N ILE A 63 0.64 3.13 -1.04
CA ILE A 63 2.03 2.63 -1.02
C ILE A 63 2.04 1.14 -1.40
N GLY A 64 1.15 0.33 -0.83
CA GLY A 64 1.03 -1.08 -1.15
C GLY A 64 0.76 -1.32 -2.64
N VAL A 65 -0.21 -0.62 -3.21
CA VAL A 65 -0.52 -0.71 -4.64
C VAL A 65 0.67 -0.28 -5.50
N PHE A 66 1.31 0.86 -5.20
CA PHE A 66 2.47 1.32 -5.94
C PHE A 66 3.65 0.34 -5.85
N LEU A 67 3.91 -0.28 -4.70
CA LEU A 67 4.95 -1.31 -4.55
C LEU A 67 4.66 -2.57 -5.38
N ILE A 68 3.39 -2.99 -5.44
CA ILE A 68 2.97 -4.12 -6.28
C ILE A 68 3.20 -3.79 -7.76
N TYR A 69 2.74 -2.62 -8.22
CA TYR A 69 2.93 -2.17 -9.60
C TYR A 69 4.41 -1.98 -9.95
N PHE A 70 5.19 -1.39 -9.05
CA PHE A 70 6.64 -1.21 -9.20
C PHE A 70 7.35 -2.55 -9.36
N SER A 71 6.95 -3.56 -8.59
CA SER A 71 7.50 -4.92 -8.68
C SER A 71 7.11 -5.63 -9.97
N ARG A 72 5.86 -5.47 -10.44
CA ARG A 72 5.38 -6.04 -11.71
C ARG A 72 6.04 -5.40 -12.93
N THR A 73 6.26 -4.09 -12.89
CA THR A 73 6.85 -3.31 -13.98
C THR A 73 8.26 -3.80 -14.36
N LYS A 74 9.02 -4.37 -13.41
CA LYS A 74 10.36 -4.94 -13.69
C LYS A 74 10.36 -5.99 -14.81
N LYS A 75 9.26 -6.72 -14.99
CA LYS A 75 9.12 -7.79 -15.99
C LYS A 75 8.52 -7.31 -17.33
N HIS A 76 8.29 -6.01 -17.49
CA HIS A 76 7.64 -5.49 -18.69
C HIS A 76 8.58 -5.58 -19.92
N PRO A 77 8.09 -6.04 -21.09
CA PRO A 77 8.93 -6.28 -22.27
C PRO A 77 9.50 -5.00 -22.90
N ALA A 78 8.70 -3.93 -22.97
CA ALA A 78 9.12 -2.65 -23.54
C ALA A 78 9.99 -1.84 -22.56
N PRO A 79 11.28 -1.56 -22.87
CA PRO A 79 12.19 -0.89 -21.94
C PRO A 79 11.79 0.56 -21.65
N PHE A 80 11.28 1.29 -22.65
CA PHE A 80 10.79 2.66 -22.48
C PHE A 80 9.65 2.73 -21.45
N VAL A 81 8.61 1.91 -21.64
CA VAL A 81 7.45 1.84 -20.74
C VAL A 81 7.86 1.41 -19.34
N ARG A 82 8.85 0.50 -19.25
CA ARG A 82 9.42 0.09 -17.97
C ARG A 82 10.01 1.27 -17.21
N TYR A 83 10.94 2.02 -17.79
CA TYR A 83 11.59 3.15 -17.10
C TYR A 83 10.61 4.27 -16.77
N LEU A 84 9.68 4.60 -17.68
CA LEU A 84 8.65 5.60 -17.45
C LEU A 84 7.72 5.23 -16.28
N SER A 85 7.22 4.00 -16.27
CA SER A 85 6.36 3.52 -15.19
C SER A 85 7.12 3.49 -13.86
N TRP A 86 8.40 3.08 -13.89
CA TRP A 86 9.23 3.01 -12.69
C TRP A 86 9.50 4.38 -12.07
N SER A 87 9.82 5.39 -12.89
CA SER A 87 10.05 6.75 -12.40
C SER A 87 8.77 7.34 -11.80
N LEU A 88 7.63 7.16 -12.46
CA LEU A 88 6.34 7.63 -11.98
C LEU A 88 5.95 6.98 -10.64
N PHE A 89 6.11 5.67 -10.50
CA PHE A 89 5.83 4.98 -9.24
C PHE A 89 6.82 5.33 -8.14
N LEU A 90 8.10 5.57 -8.47
CA LEU A 90 9.09 6.02 -7.49
C LEU A 90 8.73 7.40 -6.94
N VAL A 91 8.38 8.35 -7.82
CA VAL A 91 7.91 9.68 -7.42
C VAL A 91 6.66 9.57 -6.55
N ALA A 92 5.68 8.76 -6.95
CA ALA A 92 4.48 8.55 -6.16
C ALA A 92 4.78 8.00 -4.76
N LEU A 93 5.70 7.03 -4.63
CA LEU A 93 6.13 6.49 -3.34
C LEU A 93 6.82 7.54 -2.47
N ILE A 94 7.67 8.40 -3.05
CA ILE A 94 8.32 9.48 -2.33
C ILE A 94 7.27 10.48 -1.82
N VAL A 95 6.32 10.89 -2.66
CA VAL A 95 5.28 11.84 -2.28
C VAL A 95 4.36 11.27 -1.21
N TRP A 96 3.96 10.00 -1.32
CA TRP A 96 3.18 9.31 -0.27
C TRP A 96 3.95 9.19 1.05
N GLY A 97 5.26 8.88 0.99
CA GLY A 97 6.12 8.86 2.17
C GLY A 97 6.24 10.24 2.82
N TYR A 98 6.41 11.29 2.01
CA TYR A 98 6.44 12.67 2.48
C TYR A 98 5.12 13.05 3.17
N PHE A 99 3.96 12.79 2.54
CA PHE A 99 2.65 13.10 3.14
C PHE A 99 2.37 12.31 4.41
N LEU A 100 2.78 11.04 4.48
CA LEU A 100 2.69 10.28 5.73
C LEU A 100 3.45 10.97 6.86
N VAL A 101 4.69 11.38 6.60
CA VAL A 101 5.53 12.03 7.62
C VAL A 101 4.93 13.38 8.03
N THR A 102 4.49 14.20 7.08
CA THR A 102 3.88 15.50 7.40
C THR A 102 2.57 15.35 8.15
N ASP A 103 1.73 14.39 7.77
CA ASP A 103 0.43 14.14 8.41
C ASP A 103 0.61 13.59 9.82
N MET A 104 1.60 12.71 10.03
CA MET A 104 1.98 12.26 11.37
C MET A 104 2.45 13.42 12.24
N ILE A 105 3.35 14.28 11.73
CA ILE A 105 3.80 15.46 12.47
C ILE A 105 2.62 16.39 12.80
N SER A 106 1.74 16.63 11.82
CA SER A 106 0.56 17.49 12.00
C SER A 106 -0.42 16.93 13.03
N PHE A 107 -0.66 15.62 12.99
CA PHE A 107 -1.48 14.89 13.95
C PHE A 107 -0.93 15.03 15.37
N PHE A 108 0.38 14.82 15.56
CA PHE A 108 0.99 14.93 16.89
C PHE A 108 1.13 16.36 17.40
N ARG A 109 1.25 17.36 16.52
CA ARG A 109 1.35 18.76 16.96
C ARG A 109 0.00 19.40 17.26
N THR A 110 -1.01 19.11 16.44
CA THR A 110 -2.27 19.86 16.45
C THR A 110 -3.41 19.06 17.08
N ALA A 111 -3.27 17.73 17.17
CA ALA A 111 -4.33 16.82 17.62
C ALA A 111 -5.67 17.02 16.87
N SER A 112 -5.60 17.49 15.61
CA SER A 112 -6.77 17.80 14.81
C SER A 112 -7.57 16.53 14.54
N GLN A 113 -8.86 16.55 14.86
CA GLN A 113 -9.77 15.45 14.54
C GLN A 113 -10.37 15.59 13.13
N GLU A 114 -10.10 16.71 12.45
CA GLU A 114 -10.62 16.97 11.12
C GLU A 114 -9.76 16.28 10.05
N ILE A 115 -10.36 15.33 9.36
CA ILE A 115 -9.69 14.54 8.31
C ILE A 115 -9.19 15.43 7.16
N GLY A 116 -9.91 16.53 6.87
CA GLY A 116 -9.54 17.48 5.82
C GLY A 116 -8.23 18.24 6.06
N SER A 117 -7.70 18.20 7.29
CA SER A 117 -6.42 18.84 7.62
C SER A 117 -5.19 18.02 7.18
N TYR A 118 -5.38 16.77 6.73
CA TYR A 118 -4.31 15.87 6.32
C TYR A 118 -4.14 15.83 4.80
N HIS A 119 -2.89 15.93 4.34
CA HIS A 119 -2.57 15.94 2.91
C HIS A 119 -2.89 14.62 2.21
N SER A 120 -2.76 13.49 2.92
CA SER A 120 -3.18 12.16 2.45
C SER A 120 -4.68 12.07 2.11
N TYR A 121 -5.49 13.00 2.64
CA TYR A 121 -6.93 13.11 2.39
C TYR A 121 -7.31 14.21 1.39
N SER A 122 -6.34 14.87 0.78
CA SER A 122 -6.61 15.78 -0.33
C SER A 122 -7.27 15.04 -1.48
N VAL A 123 -8.49 15.44 -1.83
CA VAL A 123 -9.28 14.82 -2.92
C VAL A 123 -8.50 14.80 -4.22
N ILE A 124 -7.80 15.89 -4.52
CA ILE A 124 -6.98 16.03 -5.74
C ILE A 124 -5.84 15.01 -5.72
N PHE A 125 -5.19 14.81 -4.57
CA PHE A 125 -4.08 13.87 -4.45
C PHE A 125 -4.53 12.41 -4.54
N LEU A 126 -5.64 12.07 -3.88
CA LEU A 126 -6.26 10.75 -3.94
C LEU A 126 -6.69 10.42 -5.38
N ALA A 127 -7.43 11.33 -6.03
CA ALA A 127 -7.85 11.17 -7.41
C ALA A 127 -6.64 11.05 -8.35
N GLY A 128 -5.61 11.88 -8.15
CA GLY A 128 -4.36 11.83 -8.90
C GLY A 128 -3.63 10.49 -8.75
N SER A 129 -3.61 9.91 -7.55
CA SER A 129 -3.00 8.59 -7.30
C SER A 129 -3.74 7.48 -8.06
N VAL A 130 -5.07 7.49 -8.05
CA VAL A 130 -5.89 6.52 -8.82
C VAL A 130 -5.70 6.72 -10.32
N ALA A 131 -5.74 7.96 -10.80
CA ALA A 131 -5.54 8.30 -12.20
C ALA A 131 -4.15 7.86 -12.69
N LEU A 132 -3.10 8.05 -11.88
CA LEU A 132 -1.75 7.62 -12.21
C LEU A 132 -1.68 6.10 -12.41
N ILE A 133 -2.24 5.32 -11.47
CA ILE A 133 -2.29 3.86 -11.57
C ILE A 133 -3.04 3.44 -12.84
N PHE A 134 -4.16 4.08 -13.12
CA PHE A 134 -5.00 3.77 -14.27
C PHE A 134 -4.29 4.06 -15.61
N ILE A 135 -3.71 5.26 -15.75
CA ILE A 135 -3.00 5.68 -16.96
C ILE A 135 -1.78 4.79 -17.22
N VAL A 136 -0.98 4.53 -16.19
CA VAL A 136 0.19 3.65 -16.33
C VAL A 136 -0.26 2.23 -16.66
N GLY A 137 -1.34 1.74 -16.06
CA GLY A 137 -1.96 0.46 -16.40
C GLY A 137 -2.36 0.35 -17.87
N ILE A 138 -2.98 1.40 -18.43
CA ILE A 138 -3.32 1.47 -19.86
C ILE A 138 -2.06 1.42 -20.72
N ILE A 139 -1.05 2.23 -20.40
CA ILE A 139 0.20 2.28 -21.19
C ILE A 139 0.89 0.91 -21.19
N GLN A 140 0.92 0.22 -20.05
CA GLN A 140 1.46 -1.13 -19.94
C GLN A 140 0.64 -2.14 -20.76
N ALA A 141 -0.69 -2.07 -20.69
CA ALA A 141 -1.56 -2.96 -21.45
C ALA A 141 -1.39 -2.77 -22.97
N LEU A 142 -1.33 -1.53 -23.46
CA LEU A 142 -1.20 -1.22 -24.89
C LEU A 142 0.18 -1.57 -25.46
N SER A 143 1.22 -1.57 -24.62
CA SER A 143 2.59 -1.88 -25.04
C SER A 143 2.99 -3.34 -24.88
N THR A 144 2.11 -4.15 -24.29
CA THR A 144 2.29 -5.61 -24.22
C THR A 144 1.93 -6.22 -25.57
N ALA A 145 2.74 -7.15 -26.07
CA ALA A 145 2.46 -7.85 -27.32
C ALA A 145 1.10 -8.56 -27.22
N LYS A 146 0.32 -8.52 -28.31
CA LYS A 146 -0.98 -9.19 -28.40
C LYS A 146 -0.81 -10.66 -28.00
N GLU A 147 -1.62 -11.13 -27.06
CA GLU A 147 -1.55 -12.53 -26.64
C GLU A 147 -1.77 -13.42 -27.86
N LYS A 148 -0.83 -14.35 -28.13
CA LYS A 148 -0.95 -15.30 -29.23
C LYS A 148 -2.27 -16.03 -29.13
N ASP A 149 -3.00 -16.05 -30.24
CA ASP A 149 -4.30 -16.70 -30.31
C ASP A 149 -4.15 -18.21 -30.03
N TRP A 150 -5.18 -18.85 -29.50
CA TRP A 150 -5.13 -20.27 -29.13
C TRP A 150 -4.81 -21.17 -30.34
N MET A 151 -5.17 -20.73 -31.55
CA MET A 151 -4.82 -21.36 -32.82
C MET A 151 -3.32 -21.29 -33.13
N GLU A 152 -2.66 -20.17 -32.82
CA GLU A 152 -1.21 -20.01 -32.98
C GLU A 152 -0.45 -20.86 -31.96
N LYS A 153 -0.90 -20.85 -30.69
CA LYS A 153 -0.36 -21.71 -29.62
C LYS A 153 -0.54 -23.21 -29.92
N ARG A 154 -1.52 -23.59 -30.75
CA ARG A 154 -1.74 -24.97 -31.19
C ARG A 154 -0.82 -25.37 -32.34
N LYS A 155 -0.56 -24.46 -33.30
CA LYS A 155 0.37 -24.71 -34.42
C LYS A 155 1.81 -24.92 -33.94
N GLU A 156 2.29 -24.12 -32.99
CA GLU A 156 3.64 -24.27 -32.43
C GLU A 156 3.83 -25.60 -31.69
N ARG A 157 2.79 -26.09 -31.01
CA ARG A 157 2.81 -27.40 -30.33
C ARG A 157 2.81 -28.61 -31.26
N LEU A 158 2.43 -28.44 -32.52
CA LEU A 158 2.40 -29.52 -33.52
C LEU A 158 3.66 -29.53 -34.41
N GLN A 159 4.51 -28.50 -34.31
CA GLN A 159 5.77 -28.39 -35.05
C GLN A 159 7.00 -28.82 -34.22
N HIS A 160 6.78 -29.19 -32.95
CA HIS A 160 7.74 -29.83 -32.04
C HIS A 160 7.30 -31.25 -31.75
#